data_AF-A0A0B1NVT1-F1
#
_entry.id   AF-A0A0B1NVT1-F1
#
_cell.length_a   1.000
_cell.length_b   1.000
_cell.length_c   1.000
_cell.angle_alpha   90.00
_cell.angle_beta   90.00
_cell.angle_gamma   90.00
#
_symmetry.space_group_name_H-M   'P 1'
#
loop_
_entity.id
_entity.type
_entity.pdbx_description
1 polymer ?
#
loop_
_entity_poly.entity_id
_entity_poly.type
_entity_poly.pdbx_seq_one_letter_code
_entity_poly.pdbx_strand_id
1 'polypeptide(L)'
;MTATIESAIKRCEDTATKYETYRIQDEELWEIVYEDLQEAIDSKVIDFNIAKPTSAYKNSLMNLRGILRRKGVYISRKAGKKIMDCFSEFMEPSATGIVPVWPLDSIQALVNFEISSLSEISLGLQYICQRNKIVKGIELKDTIEPILKKGEAIKSTSSNIYSVPEKHPATFAMNDDLTRVIGNISKMYHSNEKKYGGWNDSLDYKMEMYKDICDINQFPVDCRMNGLMLALKELALSEFRNHRNDEGMTFEGMIEHFRICYEGMDFKRSELQAWNSISYKLVREQNPSKLPSECVIILVDLLNEKRRGLDASQKTDDAMHTRLTNACWGIPEFQSALSAPSPHLSTFINQLKMAVSNYQAINVDNKPNT
;
A
#
# COMPACT_ATOMS: atom_id res chain seq x y z
N MET A 1 -42.43 -23.77 2.16
CA MET A 1 -41.06 -23.88 1.60
C MET A 1 -40.65 -22.67 0.74
N THR A 2 -41.45 -21.59 0.67
CA THR A 2 -41.13 -20.33 -0.05
C THR A 2 -40.53 -19.25 0.87
N ALA A 3 -40.85 -19.29 2.17
CA ALA A 3 -40.40 -18.31 3.17
C ALA A 3 -38.87 -18.27 3.40
N THR A 4 -38.11 -19.30 2.98
CA THR A 4 -36.65 -19.36 3.18
C THR A 4 -35.88 -18.69 2.04
N ILE A 5 -36.31 -18.85 0.78
CA ILE A 5 -35.58 -18.31 -0.39
C ILE A 5 -35.79 -16.79 -0.52
N GLU A 6 -36.99 -16.30 -0.25
CA GLU A 6 -37.27 -14.85 -0.25
C GLU A 6 -36.51 -14.13 0.87
N SER A 7 -36.43 -14.74 2.05
CA SER A 7 -35.62 -14.23 3.17
C SER A 7 -34.13 -14.22 2.82
N ALA A 8 -33.63 -15.27 2.16
CA ALA A 8 -32.24 -15.37 1.70
C ALA A 8 -31.90 -14.29 0.66
N ILE A 9 -32.81 -14.07 -0.32
CA ILE A 9 -32.69 -13.02 -1.33
C ILE A 9 -32.60 -11.65 -0.65
N LYS A 10 -33.56 -11.35 0.23
CA LYS A 10 -33.60 -10.08 0.95
C LYS A 10 -32.34 -9.87 1.80
N ARG A 11 -31.87 -10.89 2.51
CA ARG A 11 -30.62 -10.81 3.29
C ARG A 11 -29.43 -10.50 2.39
N CYS A 12 -29.32 -11.14 1.22
CA CYS A 12 -28.24 -10.83 0.27
C CYS A 12 -28.29 -9.37 -0.23
N GLU A 13 -29.49 -8.85 -0.48
CA GLU A 13 -29.72 -7.46 -0.93
C GLU A 13 -29.44 -6.44 0.18
N ASP A 14 -29.86 -6.72 1.40
CA ASP A 14 -29.57 -5.89 2.58
C ASP A 14 -28.06 -5.86 2.85
N THR A 15 -27.39 -7.02 2.78
CA THR A 15 -25.93 -7.12 2.92
C THR A 15 -25.20 -6.40 1.78
N ALA A 16 -25.66 -6.53 0.54
CA ALA A 16 -25.15 -5.78 -0.60
C ALA A 16 -25.25 -4.26 -0.36
N THR A 17 -26.41 -3.78 0.07
CA THR A 17 -26.66 -2.36 0.36
C THR A 17 -25.79 -1.86 1.52
N LYS A 18 -25.64 -2.66 2.58
CA LYS A 18 -24.71 -2.40 3.69
C LYS A 18 -23.30 -2.15 3.15
N TYR A 19 -22.78 -3.04 2.31
CA TYR A 19 -21.42 -2.92 1.79
C TYR A 19 -21.23 -1.87 0.69
N GLU A 20 -22.29 -1.55 -0.05
CA GLU A 20 -22.28 -0.47 -1.05
C GLU A 20 -22.12 0.89 -0.37
N THR A 21 -22.88 1.12 0.70
CA THR A 21 -22.88 2.36 1.49
C THR A 21 -21.77 2.43 2.55
N TYR A 22 -21.18 1.29 2.91
CA TYR A 22 -20.01 1.23 3.78
C TYR A 22 -18.85 2.02 3.17
N ARG A 23 -18.48 3.11 3.85
CA ARG A 23 -17.40 4.03 3.47
C ARG A 23 -16.03 3.64 4.04
N ILE A 24 -15.87 2.43 4.56
CA ILE A 24 -14.69 2.07 5.35
C ILE A 24 -13.77 1.13 4.59
N GLN A 25 -12.49 1.52 4.62
CA GLN A 25 -11.29 0.86 4.11
C GLN A 25 -10.66 0.04 5.25
N ASP A 26 -11.45 -0.77 5.94
CA ASP A 26 -10.97 -1.49 7.13
C ASP A 26 -10.30 -2.80 6.76
N GLU A 27 -9.24 -3.03 7.53
CA GLU A 27 -8.25 -4.09 7.54
C GLU A 27 -8.82 -5.51 7.79
N GLU A 28 -10.13 -5.60 8.08
CA GLU A 28 -10.83 -6.81 8.49
C GLU A 28 -12.10 -7.06 7.65
N LEU A 29 -12.27 -6.38 6.50
CA LEU A 29 -13.50 -6.52 5.70
C LEU A 29 -13.78 -7.98 5.30
N TRP A 30 -12.73 -8.77 5.07
CA TRP A 30 -12.89 -10.21 4.83
C TRP A 30 -13.47 -10.94 6.05
N GLU A 31 -12.95 -10.65 7.25
CA GLU A 31 -13.39 -11.28 8.51
C GLU A 31 -14.82 -10.87 8.85
N ILE A 32 -15.16 -9.59 8.71
CA ILE A 32 -16.52 -9.07 8.94
C ILE A 32 -17.51 -9.70 7.95
N VAL A 33 -17.14 -9.81 6.67
CA VAL A 33 -17.99 -10.45 5.66
C VAL A 33 -18.13 -11.94 5.93
N TYR A 34 -17.05 -12.59 6.37
CA TYR A 34 -17.08 -13.99 6.76
C TYR A 34 -18.02 -14.22 7.94
N GLU A 35 -17.90 -13.44 9.02
CA GLU A 35 -18.77 -13.52 10.20
C GLU A 35 -20.23 -13.24 9.85
N ASP A 36 -20.52 -12.18 9.09
CA ASP A 36 -21.87 -11.83 8.63
C ASP A 36 -22.52 -12.98 7.83
N LEU A 37 -21.74 -13.64 6.97
CA LEU A 37 -22.22 -14.76 6.15
C LEU A 37 -22.34 -16.04 6.97
N GLN A 38 -21.41 -16.30 7.88
CA GLN A 38 -21.45 -17.45 8.78
C GLN A 38 -22.67 -17.38 9.71
N GLU A 39 -22.93 -16.21 10.30
CA GLU A 39 -24.12 -15.97 11.13
C GLU A 39 -25.41 -16.24 10.32
N ALA A 40 -25.44 -15.82 9.05
CA ALA A 40 -26.58 -16.05 8.17
C ALA A 40 -26.77 -17.53 7.80
N ILE A 41 -25.68 -18.30 7.67
CA ILE A 41 -25.71 -19.75 7.46
C ILE A 41 -26.18 -20.47 8.72
N ASP A 42 -25.62 -20.13 9.88
CA ASP A 42 -25.96 -20.74 11.18
C ASP A 42 -27.42 -20.48 11.54
N SER A 43 -27.92 -19.29 11.22
CA SER A 43 -29.33 -18.90 11.34
C SER A 43 -30.23 -19.53 10.27
N LYS A 44 -29.69 -20.33 9.35
CA LYS A 44 -30.39 -20.98 8.22
C LYS A 44 -31.12 -20.01 7.30
N VAL A 45 -30.65 -18.76 7.24
CA VAL A 45 -31.16 -17.72 6.34
C VAL A 45 -30.53 -17.87 4.96
N ILE A 46 -29.24 -18.21 4.91
CA ILE A 46 -28.49 -18.48 3.68
C ILE A 46 -28.11 -19.96 3.65
N ASP A 47 -28.28 -20.60 2.50
CA ASP A 47 -27.76 -21.94 2.23
C ASP A 47 -27.03 -21.92 0.89
N PHE A 48 -25.75 -22.27 0.91
CA PHE A 48 -24.93 -22.38 -0.28
C PHE A 48 -25.01 -23.74 -0.97
N ASN A 49 -25.60 -24.75 -0.32
CA ASN A 49 -25.69 -26.13 -0.81
C ASN A 49 -27.03 -26.46 -1.47
N ILE A 50 -27.84 -25.45 -1.81
CA ILE A 50 -29.13 -25.64 -2.47
C ILE A 50 -28.94 -26.29 -3.85
N ALA A 51 -29.50 -27.50 -4.02
CA ALA A 51 -29.37 -28.28 -5.25
C ALA A 51 -29.98 -27.60 -6.51
N LYS A 52 -31.05 -26.80 -6.34
CA LYS A 52 -31.74 -26.08 -7.42
C LYS A 52 -32.11 -24.65 -6.99
N PRO A 53 -31.13 -23.72 -6.95
CA PRO A 53 -31.40 -22.34 -6.56
C PRO A 53 -32.18 -21.60 -7.65
N THR A 54 -33.11 -20.73 -7.25
CA THR A 54 -33.88 -19.88 -8.17
C THR A 54 -32.97 -18.89 -8.90
N SER A 55 -33.42 -18.40 -10.06
CA SER A 55 -32.68 -17.37 -10.81
C SER A 55 -32.51 -16.07 -10.00
N ALA A 56 -33.56 -15.67 -9.26
CA ALA A 56 -33.53 -14.50 -8.40
C ALA A 56 -32.44 -14.60 -7.32
N TYR A 57 -32.37 -15.73 -6.61
CA TYR A 57 -31.34 -15.95 -5.59
C TYR A 57 -29.92 -15.96 -6.16
N LYS A 58 -29.72 -16.58 -7.34
CA LYS A 58 -28.44 -16.53 -8.05
C LYS A 58 -28.04 -15.10 -8.40
N ASN A 59 -28.99 -14.29 -8.87
CA ASN A 59 -28.74 -12.90 -9.24
C ASN A 59 -28.36 -12.05 -8.01
N SER A 60 -29.05 -12.21 -6.88
CA SER A 60 -28.73 -11.50 -5.63
C SER A 60 -27.31 -11.87 -5.14
N LEU A 61 -26.92 -13.14 -5.23
CA LEU A 61 -25.55 -13.56 -4.91
C LEU A 61 -24.50 -13.05 -5.89
N MET A 62 -24.82 -12.97 -7.19
CA MET A 62 -23.92 -12.36 -8.18
C MET A 62 -23.71 -10.88 -7.90
N ASN A 63 -24.78 -10.16 -7.52
CA ASN A 63 -24.70 -8.75 -7.15
C ASN A 63 -23.85 -8.56 -5.89
N LEU A 64 -24.15 -9.32 -4.83
CA LEU A 64 -23.38 -9.31 -3.58
C LEU A 64 -21.90 -9.57 -3.84
N ARG A 65 -21.57 -10.61 -4.63
CA ARG A 65 -20.19 -10.91 -5.01
C ARG A 65 -19.52 -9.73 -5.72
N GLY A 66 -20.22 -9.06 -6.64
CA GLY A 66 -19.69 -7.91 -7.36
C GLY A 66 -19.33 -6.75 -6.44
N ILE A 67 -20.23 -6.43 -5.50
CA ILE A 67 -20.01 -5.37 -4.50
C ILE A 67 -18.83 -5.73 -3.59
N LEU A 68 -18.82 -6.94 -3.03
CA LEU A 68 -17.73 -7.42 -2.16
C LEU A 68 -16.38 -7.41 -2.87
N ARG A 69 -16.33 -7.86 -4.13
CA ARG A 69 -15.12 -7.82 -4.97
C ARG A 69 -14.62 -6.41 -5.19
N ARG A 70 -15.51 -5.44 -5.50
CA ARG A 70 -15.11 -4.03 -5.63
C ARG A 70 -14.57 -3.47 -4.32
N LYS A 71 -15.11 -3.90 -3.18
CA LYS A 71 -14.67 -3.45 -1.86
C LYS A 71 -13.41 -4.15 -1.35
N GLY A 72 -12.83 -5.09 -2.09
CA GLY A 72 -11.54 -5.72 -1.76
C GLY A 72 -11.64 -7.15 -1.26
N VAL A 73 -12.83 -7.75 -1.20
CA VAL A 73 -13.01 -9.14 -0.75
C VAL A 73 -12.89 -10.10 -1.93
N TYR A 74 -11.89 -10.99 -1.88
CA TYR A 74 -11.72 -11.97 -2.96
C TYR A 74 -12.75 -13.09 -2.87
N ILE A 75 -13.61 -13.15 -3.89
CA ILE A 75 -14.49 -14.28 -4.17
C ILE A 75 -14.26 -14.69 -5.63
N SER A 76 -14.06 -15.99 -5.87
CA SER A 76 -13.64 -16.46 -7.19
C SER A 76 -14.69 -16.21 -8.29
N ARG A 77 -14.20 -15.98 -9.51
CA ARG A 77 -15.01 -15.74 -10.70
C ARG A 77 -14.36 -16.45 -11.90
N LYS A 78 -14.60 -17.75 -12.02
CA LYS A 78 -14.12 -18.59 -13.13
C LYS A 78 -15.27 -18.96 -14.06
N ALA A 79 -15.02 -18.98 -15.36
CA ALA A 79 -16.01 -19.43 -16.35
C ALA A 79 -16.47 -20.87 -16.02
N GLY A 80 -17.78 -21.10 -16.04
CA GLY A 80 -18.38 -22.41 -15.73
C GLY A 80 -18.50 -22.76 -14.24
N LYS A 81 -17.90 -21.98 -13.32
CA LYS A 81 -18.08 -22.19 -11.87
C LYS A 81 -19.40 -21.61 -11.39
N LYS A 82 -20.16 -22.38 -10.59
CA LYS A 82 -21.45 -21.90 -10.05
C LYS A 82 -21.19 -20.84 -8.98
N ILE A 83 -22.07 -19.83 -8.89
CA ILE A 83 -21.96 -18.76 -7.89
C ILE A 83 -21.94 -19.31 -6.46
N MET A 84 -22.74 -20.35 -6.20
CA MET A 84 -22.80 -21.04 -4.92
C MET A 84 -21.42 -21.61 -4.54
N ASP A 85 -20.78 -22.35 -5.45
CA ASP A 85 -19.46 -22.94 -5.24
C ASP A 85 -18.37 -21.88 -5.00
N CYS A 86 -18.56 -20.65 -5.50
CA CYS A 86 -17.64 -19.53 -5.25
C CYS A 86 -17.76 -19.03 -3.80
N PHE A 87 -18.99 -18.96 -3.27
CA PHE A 87 -19.23 -18.61 -1.87
C PHE A 87 -18.85 -19.75 -0.92
N SER A 88 -19.12 -21.02 -1.28
CA SER A 88 -18.66 -22.16 -0.49
C SER A 88 -17.13 -22.18 -0.40
N GLU A 89 -16.40 -21.97 -1.51
CA GLU A 89 -14.94 -21.83 -1.49
C GLU A 89 -14.48 -20.62 -0.67
N PHE A 90 -15.24 -19.52 -0.64
CA PHE A 90 -14.94 -18.39 0.23
C PHE A 90 -15.13 -18.70 1.71
N MET A 91 -16.08 -19.59 2.06
CA MET A 91 -16.33 -20.03 3.43
C MET A 91 -15.39 -21.16 3.89
N GLU A 92 -14.74 -21.88 2.96
CA GLU A 92 -13.80 -22.99 3.25
C GLU A 92 -12.49 -22.59 3.99
N PRO A 93 -11.85 -21.40 3.77
CA PRO A 93 -10.64 -20.96 4.46
C PRO A 93 -10.71 -20.85 6.00
N SER A 94 -11.85 -21.14 6.61
CA SER A 94 -12.10 -20.94 8.04
C SER A 94 -11.59 -22.01 9.00
N ALA A 95 -10.91 -23.05 8.53
CA ALA A 95 -10.19 -23.94 9.44
C ALA A 95 -8.78 -23.42 9.81
N THR A 96 -8.24 -22.40 9.10
CA THR A 96 -6.82 -22.00 9.23
C THR A 96 -6.56 -20.51 9.46
N GLY A 97 -7.57 -19.64 9.36
CA GLY A 97 -7.42 -18.19 9.62
C GLY A 97 -6.63 -17.43 8.54
N ILE A 98 -6.54 -17.97 7.32
CA ILE A 98 -5.77 -17.37 6.22
C ILE A 98 -6.71 -16.61 5.27
N VAL A 99 -6.53 -15.30 5.18
CA VAL A 99 -7.24 -14.44 4.22
C VAL A 99 -6.83 -14.80 2.78
N PRO A 100 -7.79 -15.07 1.87
CA PRO A 100 -7.48 -15.36 0.47
C PRO A 100 -6.80 -14.18 -0.23
N VAL A 101 -5.59 -14.38 -0.74
CA VAL A 101 -4.88 -13.38 -1.55
C VAL A 101 -5.52 -13.27 -2.93
N TRP A 102 -5.70 -12.05 -3.42
CA TRP A 102 -6.18 -11.80 -4.78
C TRP A 102 -5.18 -12.27 -5.85
N PRO A 103 -5.57 -13.19 -6.74
CA PRO A 103 -4.77 -13.52 -7.91
C PRO A 103 -4.70 -12.34 -8.88
N LEU A 104 -3.52 -12.03 -9.44
CA LEU A 104 -3.32 -10.88 -10.33
C LEU A 104 -4.19 -10.92 -11.59
N ASP A 105 -4.40 -12.11 -12.16
CA ASP A 105 -5.31 -12.36 -13.28
C ASP A 105 -6.77 -12.03 -12.92
N SER A 106 -7.17 -12.34 -11.68
CA SER A 106 -8.50 -12.01 -11.17
C SER A 106 -8.70 -10.51 -10.92
N ILE A 107 -7.63 -9.79 -10.56
CA ILE A 107 -7.64 -8.32 -10.45
C ILE A 107 -7.68 -7.68 -11.85
N GLN A 108 -6.88 -8.17 -12.79
CA GLN A 108 -6.91 -7.67 -14.17
C GLN A 108 -8.29 -7.87 -14.80
N ALA A 109 -8.94 -9.01 -14.55
CA ALA A 109 -10.31 -9.26 -15.00
C ALA A 109 -11.33 -8.31 -14.35
N LEU A 110 -11.19 -8.02 -13.06
CA LEU A 110 -12.00 -7.01 -12.36
C LEU A 110 -11.87 -5.65 -13.06
N VAL A 111 -10.64 -5.19 -13.28
CA VAL A 111 -10.36 -3.88 -13.90
C VAL A 111 -10.85 -3.79 -15.34
N ASN A 112 -10.72 -4.87 -16.12
CA ASN A 112 -11.10 -4.87 -17.53
C ASN A 112 -12.62 -4.99 -17.74
N PHE A 113 -13.32 -5.77 -16.90
CA PHE A 113 -14.68 -6.21 -17.21
C PHE A 113 -15.73 -5.84 -16.16
N GLU A 114 -15.34 -5.50 -14.93
CA GLU A 114 -16.29 -5.33 -13.82
C GLU A 114 -16.44 -3.87 -13.35
N ILE A 115 -15.53 -2.98 -13.73
CA ILE A 115 -15.54 -1.56 -13.32
C ILE A 115 -15.33 -0.59 -14.47
N SER A 116 -15.90 0.60 -14.36
CA SER A 116 -15.69 1.67 -15.35
C SER A 116 -14.41 2.47 -15.05
N SER A 117 -14.16 2.74 -13.77
CA SER A 117 -13.03 3.50 -13.23
C SER A 117 -12.35 2.78 -12.06
N LEU A 118 -11.04 2.99 -11.86
CA LEU A 118 -10.31 2.51 -10.68
C LEU A 118 -10.82 3.11 -9.37
N SER A 119 -11.51 4.25 -9.41
CA SER A 119 -12.16 4.83 -8.22
C SER A 119 -13.33 3.99 -7.68
N GLU A 120 -13.82 3.00 -8.44
CA GLU A 120 -14.91 2.11 -8.01
C GLU A 120 -14.44 0.95 -7.14
N ILE A 121 -13.13 0.69 -7.08
CA ILE A 121 -12.54 -0.38 -6.26
C ILE A 121 -11.90 0.20 -5.00
N SER A 122 -11.74 -0.65 -3.98
CA SER A 122 -11.10 -0.26 -2.72
C SER A 122 -9.67 0.22 -2.93
N LEU A 123 -9.22 1.10 -2.05
CA LEU A 123 -7.86 1.64 -2.05
C LEU A 123 -6.79 0.53 -2.03
N GLY A 124 -7.01 -0.57 -1.29
CA GLY A 124 -6.13 -1.74 -1.31
C GLY A 124 -6.03 -2.43 -2.68
N LEU A 125 -7.12 -2.53 -3.43
CA LEU A 125 -7.07 -3.06 -4.81
C LEU A 125 -6.43 -2.07 -5.78
N GLN A 126 -6.66 -0.77 -5.63
CA GLN A 126 -6.00 0.27 -6.42
C GLN A 126 -4.47 0.21 -6.22
N TYR A 127 -4.01 0.00 -4.98
CA TYR A 127 -2.61 -0.24 -4.65
C TYR A 127 -2.03 -1.43 -5.43
N ILE A 128 -2.69 -2.60 -5.34
CA ILE A 128 -2.21 -3.81 -6.03
C ILE A 128 -2.15 -3.58 -7.55
N CYS A 129 -3.13 -2.84 -8.10
CA CYS A 129 -3.10 -2.47 -9.51
C CYS A 129 -1.88 -1.61 -9.85
N GLN A 130 -1.62 -0.54 -9.09
CA GLN A 130 -0.49 0.36 -9.34
C GLN A 130 0.85 -0.35 -9.22
N ARG A 131 1.05 -1.13 -8.15
CA ARG A 131 2.29 -1.89 -7.90
C ARG A 131 2.60 -2.87 -9.03
N ASN A 132 1.58 -3.51 -9.59
CA ASN A 132 1.71 -4.48 -10.67
C ASN A 132 1.50 -3.88 -12.07
N LYS A 133 1.39 -2.55 -12.17
CA LYS A 133 1.13 -1.82 -13.43
C LYS A 133 -0.09 -2.33 -14.20
N ILE A 134 -1.11 -2.80 -13.48
CA ILE A 134 -2.40 -3.22 -14.03
C ILE A 134 -3.15 -1.98 -14.48
N VAL A 135 -3.44 -1.91 -15.79
CA VAL A 135 -4.28 -0.87 -16.38
C VAL A 135 -5.36 -1.51 -17.26
N LYS A 136 -6.43 -0.76 -17.47
CA LYS A 136 -7.58 -1.21 -18.26
C LYS A 136 -7.17 -1.41 -19.72
N GLY A 137 -7.43 -2.59 -20.27
CA GLY A 137 -7.16 -2.94 -21.67
C GLY A 137 -5.88 -3.74 -21.93
N ILE A 138 -5.14 -4.16 -20.90
CA ILE A 138 -4.04 -5.13 -21.05
C ILE A 138 -4.59 -6.55 -20.94
N GLU A 139 -4.35 -7.38 -21.96
CA GLU A 139 -4.37 -8.84 -21.84
C GLU A 139 -3.01 -9.31 -21.34
N LEU A 140 -2.97 -10.22 -20.35
CA LEU A 140 -1.73 -10.83 -19.84
C LEU A 140 -1.06 -11.69 -20.92
N LYS A 141 -0.39 -11.06 -21.88
CA LYS A 141 0.60 -11.71 -22.74
C LYS A 141 1.87 -10.90 -22.98
N ASP A 142 1.87 -9.60 -22.76
CA ASP A 142 3.07 -8.79 -22.98
C ASP A 142 3.41 -7.96 -21.74
N THR A 143 4.55 -8.26 -21.11
CA THR A 143 5.66 -7.33 -20.86
C THR A 143 6.54 -7.80 -19.68
N ILE A 144 7.67 -8.42 -20.00
CA ILE A 144 8.90 -8.37 -19.21
C ILE A 144 9.80 -7.31 -19.88
N GLU A 145 10.10 -6.25 -19.12
CA GLU A 145 11.26 -5.34 -19.26
C GLU A 145 11.28 -4.20 -20.34
N PRO A 146 12.15 -3.17 -20.18
CA PRO A 146 11.75 -1.85 -19.68
C PRO A 146 12.03 -0.70 -20.66
N ILE A 147 11.30 0.42 -20.58
CA ILE A 147 11.67 1.64 -21.31
C ILE A 147 11.66 2.87 -20.39
N LEU A 148 12.89 3.25 -20.03
CA LEU A 148 13.30 4.62 -19.76
C LEU A 148 13.34 5.40 -21.09
N LYS A 149 12.96 6.68 -21.03
CA LYS A 149 13.10 7.76 -22.04
C LYS A 149 12.01 7.85 -23.12
N LYS A 150 11.19 8.90 -22.99
CA LYS A 150 11.37 10.17 -23.74
C LYS A 150 10.44 11.23 -23.17
N GLY A 151 11.01 12.37 -22.83
CA GLY A 151 10.24 13.59 -22.60
C GLY A 151 9.78 14.16 -23.93
N GLU A 152 8.60 14.78 -23.92
CA GLU A 152 8.24 15.80 -24.89
C GLU A 152 7.26 16.78 -24.23
N ALA A 153 7.59 18.05 -24.41
CA ALA A 153 6.92 19.21 -23.85
C ALA A 153 5.59 19.47 -24.56
N ILE A 154 4.56 19.86 -23.80
CA ILE A 154 3.41 20.58 -24.37
C ILE A 154 3.16 21.86 -23.57
N LYS A 155 2.98 22.91 -24.37
CA LYS A 155 3.02 24.33 -24.06
C LYS A 155 1.82 24.79 -23.27
N SER A 156 2.09 25.81 -22.47
CA SER A 156 1.16 26.78 -21.92
C SER A 156 0.12 27.29 -22.93
N THR A 157 -1.13 27.38 -22.51
CA THR A 157 -2.05 28.37 -23.05
C THR A 157 -2.87 28.93 -21.88
N SER A 158 -2.59 30.20 -21.62
CA SER A 158 -3.30 31.11 -20.74
C SER A 158 -4.71 31.40 -21.27
N SER A 159 -5.70 31.41 -20.39
CA SER A 159 -6.88 32.26 -20.55
C SER A 159 -7.27 32.81 -19.18
N ASN A 160 -7.48 34.11 -19.16
CA ASN A 160 -7.51 35.01 -18.02
C ASN A 160 -8.95 35.53 -17.83
N ILE A 161 -9.30 35.93 -16.60
CA ILE A 161 -10.38 36.88 -16.22
C ILE A 161 -11.79 36.23 -16.16
N TYR A 162 -12.54 36.26 -15.05
CA TYR A 162 -13.05 37.43 -14.33
C TYR A 162 -13.09 37.30 -12.80
N SER A 163 -12.78 38.42 -12.16
CA SER A 163 -12.93 38.72 -10.73
C SER A 163 -14.35 39.25 -10.43
N VAL A 164 -14.87 38.96 -9.23
CA VAL A 164 -15.87 39.79 -8.54
C VAL A 164 -15.44 39.94 -7.08
N PRO A 165 -15.37 41.16 -6.52
CA PRO A 165 -14.93 41.38 -5.15
C PRO A 165 -16.12 41.52 -4.20
N GLU A 166 -16.12 40.76 -3.10
CA GLU A 166 -16.97 41.04 -1.94
C GLU A 166 -16.10 41.37 -0.72
N LYS A 167 -16.38 42.54 -0.14
CA LYS A 167 -15.66 43.15 0.98
C LYS A 167 -16.21 42.62 2.31
N HIS A 168 -15.33 42.14 3.18
CA HIS A 168 -15.47 42.31 4.63
C HIS A 168 -14.10 42.53 5.30
N PRO A 169 -14.06 43.19 6.47
CA PRO A 169 -12.97 44.11 6.83
C PRO A 169 -11.93 43.52 7.80
N ALA A 170 -10.70 44.02 7.64
CA ALA A 170 -9.67 44.24 8.65
C ALA A 170 -9.27 43.06 9.59
N THR A 171 -8.37 42.21 9.09
CA THR A 171 -7.30 41.60 9.91
C THR A 171 -5.95 41.74 9.18
N PHE A 172 -5.63 42.97 8.77
CA PHE A 172 -4.36 43.31 8.10
C PHE A 172 -3.25 43.53 9.14
N ALA A 173 -2.63 42.45 9.60
CA ALA A 173 -1.29 42.45 10.21
C ALA A 173 -0.62 41.06 10.28
N MET A 174 -1.36 39.95 10.10
CA MET A 174 -0.81 38.59 10.25
C MET A 174 -0.47 37.87 8.91
N ASN A 175 -0.85 38.45 7.75
CA ASN A 175 -0.83 37.73 6.47
C ASN A 175 0.50 37.79 5.69
N ASP A 176 1.30 38.85 5.83
CA ASP A 176 2.53 39.00 5.02
C ASP A 176 3.63 38.04 5.46
N ASP A 177 3.82 37.87 6.78
CA ASP A 177 4.80 36.93 7.31
C ASP A 177 4.41 35.47 7.04
N LEU A 178 3.13 35.12 7.17
CA LEU A 178 2.64 33.77 6.86
C LEU A 178 2.81 33.44 5.37
N THR A 179 2.49 34.38 4.47
CA THR A 179 2.66 34.21 3.03
C THR A 179 4.13 34.04 2.65
N ARG A 180 5.02 34.82 3.27
CA ARG A 180 6.47 34.68 3.10
C ARG A 180 6.97 33.32 3.57
N VAL A 181 6.54 32.86 4.75
CA VAL A 181 6.92 31.55 5.31
C VAL A 181 6.42 30.40 4.44
N ILE A 182 5.17 30.45 3.96
CA ILE A 182 4.62 29.47 3.00
C ILE A 182 5.45 29.45 1.71
N GLY A 183 5.87 30.62 1.21
CA GLY A 183 6.76 30.73 0.06
C GLY A 183 8.12 30.07 0.28
N ASN A 184 8.68 30.16 1.49
CA ASN A 184 9.93 29.48 1.85
C ASN A 184 9.76 27.97 1.96
N ILE A 185 8.69 27.50 2.61
CA ILE A 185 8.36 26.07 2.69
C ILE A 185 8.17 25.49 1.29
N SER A 186 7.47 26.20 0.40
CA SER A 186 7.27 25.77 -0.99
C SER A 186 8.59 25.52 -1.73
N LYS A 187 9.61 26.37 -1.50
CA LYS A 187 10.96 26.17 -2.05
C LYS A 187 11.63 24.91 -1.48
N MET A 188 11.43 24.58 -0.20
CA MET A 188 12.02 23.36 0.38
C MET A 188 11.53 22.05 -0.29
N TYR A 189 10.36 22.11 -0.95
CA TYR A 189 9.71 21.02 -1.69
C TYR A 189 9.97 21.03 -3.21
N HIS A 190 11.16 21.46 -3.65
CA HIS A 190 11.55 21.43 -5.08
C HIS A 190 11.53 20.01 -5.71
N SER A 191 11.69 18.95 -4.93
CA SER A 191 11.60 17.55 -5.39
C SER A 191 10.29 16.90 -4.94
N ASN A 192 9.62 16.22 -5.87
CA ASN A 192 8.42 15.40 -5.57
C ASN A 192 8.72 14.19 -4.68
N GLU A 193 9.98 13.80 -4.51
CA GLU A 193 10.38 12.72 -3.60
C GLU A 193 10.15 13.09 -2.14
N LYS A 194 10.15 14.38 -1.78
CA LYS A 194 9.86 14.82 -0.41
C LYS A 194 8.37 14.84 -0.11
N LYS A 195 7.52 14.76 -1.13
CA LYS A 195 6.06 14.85 -0.97
C LYS A 195 5.48 13.47 -0.77
N TYR A 196 4.48 13.39 0.11
CA TYR A 196 3.68 12.21 0.35
C TYR A 196 2.64 12.02 -0.75
N GLY A 197 2.67 10.88 -1.43
CA GLY A 197 1.71 10.52 -2.48
C GLY A 197 0.56 9.63 -2.05
N GLY A 198 0.61 9.08 -0.83
CA GLY A 198 -0.25 7.99 -0.38
C GLY A 198 0.51 6.66 -0.44
N TRP A 199 -0.02 5.71 -1.21
CA TRP A 199 0.56 4.40 -1.43
C TRP A 199 2.03 4.40 -1.84
N ASN A 200 2.82 3.50 -1.26
CA ASN A 200 4.28 3.34 -1.47
C ASN A 200 5.15 4.48 -0.89
N ASP A 201 4.58 5.42 -0.15
CA ASP A 201 5.34 6.35 0.68
C ASP A 201 5.12 6.00 2.16
N SER A 202 6.10 6.30 3.02
CA SER A 202 5.93 6.22 4.47
C SER A 202 5.32 7.52 4.98
N LEU A 203 4.07 7.46 5.45
CA LEU A 203 3.36 8.62 5.99
C LEU A 203 4.15 9.25 7.13
N ASP A 204 4.52 8.45 8.13
CA ASP A 204 5.28 8.91 9.29
C ASP A 204 6.55 9.68 8.88
N TYR A 205 7.35 9.11 7.98
CA TYR A 205 8.59 9.72 7.52
C TYR A 205 8.35 11.04 6.77
N LYS A 206 7.35 11.11 5.89
CA LYS A 206 7.04 12.34 5.16
C LYS A 206 6.44 13.42 6.07
N MET A 207 5.62 13.01 7.04
CA MET A 207 5.01 13.94 7.99
C MET A 207 6.03 14.47 8.99
N GLU A 208 6.98 13.65 9.44
CA GLU A 208 8.14 14.10 10.24
C GLU A 208 8.95 15.14 9.46
N MET A 209 9.31 14.84 8.21
CA MET A 209 10.00 15.80 7.33
C MET A 209 9.22 17.11 7.15
N TYR A 210 7.89 17.04 7.01
CA TYR A 210 7.06 18.24 6.95
C TYR A 210 7.11 19.05 8.24
N LYS A 211 6.98 18.39 9.39
CA LYS A 211 7.07 19.02 10.72
C LYS A 211 8.44 19.72 10.89
N ASP A 212 9.54 19.06 10.52
CA ASP A 212 10.88 19.64 10.54
C ASP A 212 11.00 20.89 9.65
N ILE A 213 10.48 20.84 8.42
CA ILE A 213 10.51 21.98 7.51
C ILE A 213 9.69 23.14 8.07
N CYS A 214 8.53 22.87 8.68
CA CYS A 214 7.74 23.88 9.37
C CYS A 214 8.54 24.51 10.52
N ASP A 215 9.19 23.70 11.35
CA ASP A 215 9.95 24.17 12.52
C ASP A 215 11.16 25.03 12.14
N ILE A 216 11.93 24.61 11.13
CA ILE A 216 13.04 25.38 10.57
C ILE A 216 12.57 26.77 10.10
N ASN A 217 11.36 26.84 9.54
CA ASN A 217 10.78 28.08 9.03
C ASN A 217 9.90 28.82 10.06
N GLN A 218 9.89 28.38 11.33
CA GLN A 218 9.09 28.95 12.41
C GLN A 218 7.59 29.04 12.05
N PHE A 219 7.09 28.06 11.30
CA PHE A 219 5.69 28.01 10.89
C PHE A 219 4.82 27.59 12.07
N PRO A 220 3.80 28.39 12.46
CA PRO A 220 3.00 28.10 13.64
C PRO A 220 2.33 26.72 13.57
N VAL A 221 2.36 25.98 14.68
CA VAL A 221 1.80 24.63 14.79
C VAL A 221 0.32 24.62 14.41
N ASP A 222 -0.45 25.60 14.88
CA ASP A 222 -1.89 25.73 14.61
C ASP A 222 -2.19 26.05 13.14
N CYS A 223 -1.19 26.54 12.39
CA CYS A 223 -1.31 26.84 10.96
C CYS A 223 -0.80 25.70 10.07
N ARG A 224 -0.28 24.60 10.63
CA ARG A 224 0.30 23.48 9.84
C ARG A 224 -0.68 22.84 8.88
N MET A 225 -1.98 22.87 9.14
CA MET A 225 -3.00 22.43 8.18
C MET A 225 -2.95 23.22 6.86
N ASN A 226 -2.66 24.53 6.92
CA ASN A 226 -2.63 25.40 5.74
C ASN A 226 -1.43 25.12 4.82
N GLY A 227 -0.30 24.71 5.41
CA GLY A 227 0.91 24.36 4.66
C GLY A 227 0.93 22.92 4.14
N LEU A 228 0.06 22.04 4.66
CA LEU A 228 0.14 20.60 4.44
C LEU A 228 0.05 20.24 2.95
N MET A 229 -0.76 20.96 2.16
CA MET A 229 -0.89 20.71 0.73
C MET A 229 0.44 20.80 -0.06
N LEU A 230 1.44 21.53 0.45
CA LEU A 230 2.75 21.65 -0.18
C LEU A 230 3.57 20.35 -0.06
N ALA A 231 3.31 19.58 1.00
CA ALA A 231 3.94 18.30 1.30
C ALA A 231 3.23 17.11 0.67
N LEU A 232 2.14 17.33 -0.08
CA LEU A 232 1.32 16.28 -0.68
C LEU A 232 1.45 16.26 -2.21
N LYS A 233 1.26 15.09 -2.80
CA LYS A 233 1.12 14.88 -4.25
C LYS A 233 0.03 13.85 -4.54
N GLU A 234 -0.38 13.77 -5.79
CA GLU A 234 -1.22 12.68 -6.32
C GLU A 234 -2.49 12.43 -5.47
N LEU A 235 -2.70 11.18 -5.04
CA LEU A 235 -3.92 10.75 -4.37
C LEU A 235 -4.06 11.38 -3.00
N ALA A 236 -2.98 11.45 -2.22
CA ALA A 236 -3.01 12.11 -0.91
C ALA A 236 -3.40 13.60 -1.01
N LEU A 237 -2.94 14.29 -2.06
CA LEU A 237 -3.36 15.68 -2.30
C LEU A 237 -4.84 15.77 -2.71
N SER A 238 -5.36 14.79 -3.44
CA SER A 238 -6.79 14.73 -3.79
C SER A 238 -7.64 14.52 -2.54
N GLU A 239 -7.30 13.52 -1.71
CA GLU A 239 -8.02 13.26 -0.45
C GLU A 239 -7.96 14.45 0.50
N PHE A 240 -6.80 15.09 0.63
CA PHE A 240 -6.68 16.33 1.39
C PHE A 240 -7.69 17.39 0.95
N ARG A 241 -7.81 17.63 -0.36
CA ARG A 241 -8.70 18.68 -0.89
C ARG A 241 -10.17 18.36 -0.62
N ASN A 242 -10.54 17.08 -0.62
CA ASN A 242 -11.90 16.63 -0.36
C ASN A 242 -12.29 16.80 1.11
N HIS A 243 -11.35 16.56 2.03
CA HIS A 243 -11.65 16.40 3.46
C HIS A 243 -11.14 17.54 4.36
N ARG A 244 -10.27 18.44 3.85
CA ARG A 244 -9.66 19.51 4.67
C ARG A 244 -10.64 20.50 5.31
N ASN A 245 -11.86 20.60 4.78
CA ASN A 245 -12.89 21.52 5.25
C ASN A 245 -14.03 20.77 5.97
N ASP A 246 -13.88 19.48 6.21
CA ASP A 246 -14.85 18.70 6.98
C ASP A 246 -14.93 19.24 8.41
N GLU A 247 -16.13 19.24 8.98
CA GLU A 247 -16.36 19.75 10.33
C GLU A 247 -15.53 18.97 11.36
N GLY A 248 -14.77 19.69 12.19
CA GLY A 248 -13.90 19.09 13.20
C GLY A 248 -12.59 18.49 12.65
N MET A 249 -12.32 18.60 11.34
CA MET A 249 -11.06 18.13 10.76
C MET A 249 -9.87 18.93 11.28
N THR A 250 -8.94 18.25 11.95
CA THR A 250 -7.69 18.83 12.46
C THR A 250 -6.50 18.35 11.65
N PHE A 251 -5.33 18.95 11.86
CA PHE A 251 -4.08 18.49 11.24
C PHE A 251 -3.78 17.02 11.58
N GLU A 252 -3.86 16.65 12.86
CA GLU A 252 -3.63 15.25 13.28
C GLU A 252 -4.77 14.32 12.83
N GLY A 253 -6.01 14.83 12.78
CA GLY A 253 -7.14 14.09 12.19
C GLY A 253 -6.94 13.77 10.71
N MET A 254 -6.36 14.71 9.94
CA MET A 254 -6.01 14.49 8.53
C MET A 254 -4.87 13.47 8.35
N ILE A 255 -3.86 13.50 9.23
CA ILE A 255 -2.81 12.47 9.22
C ILE A 255 -3.41 11.10 9.51
N GLU A 256 -4.28 10.99 10.50
CA GLU A 256 -4.95 9.73 10.82
C GLU A 256 -5.85 9.26 9.66
N HIS A 257 -6.54 10.19 9.01
CA HIS A 257 -7.31 9.88 7.80
C HIS A 257 -6.42 9.29 6.70
N PHE A 258 -5.24 9.87 6.43
CA PHE A 258 -4.30 9.28 5.48
C PHE A 258 -3.81 7.90 5.91
N ARG A 259 -3.57 7.69 7.21
CA ARG A 259 -3.15 6.40 7.74
C ARG A 259 -4.19 5.33 7.45
N ILE A 260 -5.47 5.63 7.72
CA ILE A 260 -6.60 4.75 7.41
C ILE A 260 -6.69 4.49 5.90
N CYS A 261 -6.49 5.52 5.07
CA CYS A 261 -6.60 5.38 3.62
C CYS A 261 -5.48 4.58 2.96
N TYR A 262 -4.26 4.72 3.45
CA TYR A 262 -3.07 4.29 2.70
C TYR A 262 -2.20 3.28 3.43
N GLU A 263 -2.29 3.19 4.77
CA GLU A 263 -1.39 2.38 5.61
C GLU A 263 -2.13 1.32 6.45
N GLY A 264 -3.18 0.70 5.87
CA GLY A 264 -3.88 -0.41 6.51
C GLY A 264 -2.99 -1.64 6.81
N MET A 265 -3.47 -2.61 7.58
CA MET A 265 -2.76 -3.84 7.98
C MET A 265 -2.26 -4.61 6.78
N ASP A 266 -3.00 -4.68 5.68
CA ASP A 266 -2.53 -5.34 4.47
C ASP A 266 -1.33 -4.61 3.86
N PHE A 267 -1.31 -3.28 3.90
CA PHE A 267 -0.14 -2.49 3.54
C PHE A 267 1.01 -2.78 4.51
N LYS A 268 0.79 -2.68 5.82
CA LYS A 268 1.84 -2.96 6.83
C LYS A 268 2.41 -4.37 6.70
N ARG A 269 1.55 -5.37 6.49
CA ARG A 269 1.91 -6.78 6.25
C ARG A 269 2.70 -6.93 4.95
N SER A 270 2.25 -6.26 3.87
CA SER A 270 2.96 -6.27 2.59
C SER A 270 4.33 -5.61 2.68
N GLU A 271 4.46 -4.48 3.39
CA GLU A 271 5.72 -3.79 3.61
C GLU A 271 6.67 -4.62 4.49
N LEU A 272 6.16 -5.27 5.54
CA LEU A 272 6.94 -6.19 6.36
C LEU A 272 7.40 -7.41 5.55
N GLN A 273 6.54 -7.98 4.71
CA GLN A 273 6.90 -9.09 3.83
C GLN A 273 7.92 -8.66 2.79
N ALA A 274 7.76 -7.48 2.20
CA ALA A 274 8.72 -6.90 1.27
C ALA A 274 10.08 -6.72 1.93
N TRP A 275 10.12 -6.17 3.15
CA TRP A 275 11.33 -6.05 3.95
C TRP A 275 11.97 -7.41 4.23
N ASN A 276 11.18 -8.41 4.60
CA ASN A 276 11.64 -9.80 4.83
C ASN A 276 12.10 -10.52 3.55
N SER A 277 11.69 -10.06 2.37
CA SER A 277 12.12 -10.63 1.09
C SER A 277 13.49 -10.13 0.61
N ILE A 278 13.97 -8.98 1.12
CA ILE A 278 15.26 -8.40 0.73
C ILE A 278 16.43 -9.31 1.20
N SER A 279 17.03 -10.07 0.29
CA SER A 279 18.18 -10.92 0.62
C SER A 279 19.46 -10.39 0.00
N TYR A 280 20.62 -10.75 0.57
CA TYR A 280 21.89 -10.44 -0.06
C TYR A 280 22.00 -11.05 -1.46
N LYS A 281 21.46 -12.27 -1.65
CA LYS A 281 21.42 -12.95 -2.95
C LYS A 281 20.68 -12.11 -4.00
N LEU A 282 19.49 -11.59 -3.66
CA LEU A 282 18.72 -10.71 -4.55
C LEU A 282 19.52 -9.45 -4.90
N VAL A 283 20.17 -8.83 -3.92
CA VAL A 283 21.00 -7.63 -4.14
C VAL A 283 22.17 -7.93 -5.08
N ARG A 284 22.80 -9.10 -4.96
CA ARG A 284 23.89 -9.55 -5.85
C ARG A 284 23.42 -9.76 -7.28
N GLU A 285 22.26 -10.40 -7.46
CA GLU A 285 21.68 -10.64 -8.78
C GLU A 285 21.31 -9.32 -9.48
N GLN A 286 20.81 -8.33 -8.73
CA GLN A 286 20.46 -7.00 -9.24
C GLN A 286 21.67 -6.08 -9.48
N ASN A 287 22.84 -6.40 -8.90
CA ASN A 287 24.04 -5.57 -8.97
C ASN A 287 25.28 -6.39 -9.39
N PRO A 288 25.28 -7.03 -10.57
CA PRO A 288 26.33 -7.96 -10.97
C PRO A 288 27.70 -7.27 -11.18
N SER A 289 27.71 -5.98 -11.49
CA SER A 289 28.93 -5.19 -11.71
C SER A 289 29.56 -4.65 -10.41
N LYS A 290 28.87 -4.77 -9.27
CA LYS A 290 29.34 -4.25 -7.99
C LYS A 290 30.17 -5.28 -7.25
N LEU A 291 31.11 -4.78 -6.44
CA LEU A 291 31.88 -5.64 -5.55
C LEU A 291 30.95 -6.23 -4.48
N PRO A 292 31.15 -7.48 -4.04
CA PRO A 292 30.35 -8.07 -2.95
C PRO A 292 30.28 -7.25 -1.67
N SER A 293 31.38 -6.62 -1.27
CA SER A 293 31.39 -5.71 -0.11
C SER A 293 30.55 -4.44 -0.34
N GLU A 294 30.46 -3.93 -1.57
CA GLU A 294 29.53 -2.85 -1.93
C GLU A 294 28.08 -3.33 -1.90
N CYS A 295 27.82 -4.58 -2.32
CA CYS A 295 26.48 -5.17 -2.23
C CYS A 295 25.99 -5.29 -0.78
N VAL A 296 26.88 -5.46 0.20
CA VAL A 296 26.51 -5.41 1.63
C VAL A 296 26.03 -4.00 2.02
N ILE A 297 26.68 -2.94 1.52
CA ILE A 297 26.23 -1.57 1.77
C ILE A 297 24.86 -1.32 1.12
N ILE A 298 24.69 -1.72 -0.13
CA ILE A 298 23.40 -1.60 -0.84
C ILE A 298 22.29 -2.35 -0.08
N LEU A 299 22.58 -3.54 0.44
CA LEU A 299 21.64 -4.30 1.27
C LEU A 299 21.23 -3.51 2.51
N VAL A 300 22.19 -2.96 3.26
CA VAL A 300 21.94 -2.16 4.46
C VAL A 300 21.10 -0.93 4.14
N ASP A 301 21.42 -0.22 3.06
CA ASP A 301 20.70 0.97 2.64
C ASP A 301 19.25 0.66 2.25
N LEU A 302 19.03 -0.40 1.46
CA LEU A 302 17.70 -0.87 1.07
C LEU A 302 16.85 -1.28 2.29
N LEU A 303 17.45 -2.03 3.22
CA LEU A 303 16.76 -2.44 4.44
C LEU A 303 16.41 -1.23 5.31
N ASN A 304 17.32 -0.25 5.45
CA ASN A 304 17.08 0.97 6.22
C ASN A 304 16.01 1.87 5.58
N GLU A 305 16.01 1.98 4.26
CA GLU A 305 14.99 2.73 3.53
C GLU A 305 13.60 2.15 3.79
N LYS A 306 13.44 0.83 3.64
CA LYS A 306 12.15 0.14 3.87
C LYS A 306 11.74 0.16 5.34
N ARG A 307 12.71 0.05 6.27
CA ARG A 307 12.46 0.08 7.72
C ARG A 307 11.71 1.33 8.18
N ARG A 308 11.83 2.46 7.47
CA ARG A 308 11.17 3.73 7.84
C ARG A 308 9.64 3.63 7.84
N GLY A 309 9.07 2.82 6.95
CA GLY A 309 7.63 2.61 6.80
C GLY A 309 7.03 1.49 7.66
N LEU A 310 7.84 0.81 8.47
CA LEU A 310 7.36 -0.30 9.32
C LEU A 310 6.90 0.20 10.70
N ASP A 311 6.33 -0.68 11.52
CA ASP A 311 5.98 -0.38 12.90
C ASP A 311 7.21 -0.07 13.77
N ALA A 312 7.00 0.65 14.88
CA ALA A 312 8.06 1.07 15.79
C ALA A 312 8.94 -0.08 16.30
N SER A 313 8.37 -1.28 16.48
CA SER A 313 9.12 -2.47 16.91
C SER A 313 10.20 -2.89 15.90
N GLN A 314 9.98 -2.64 14.60
CA GLN A 314 10.89 -2.98 13.51
C GLN A 314 11.93 -1.88 13.25
N LYS A 315 11.76 -0.69 13.85
CA LYS A 315 12.71 0.44 13.71
C LYS A 315 13.91 0.34 14.67
N THR A 316 14.00 -0.71 15.47
CA THR A 316 15.09 -0.93 16.45
C THR A 316 16.35 -1.50 15.78
N ASP A 317 17.49 -1.34 16.46
CA ASP A 317 18.76 -1.95 16.02
C ASP A 317 18.73 -3.47 16.15
N ASP A 318 18.01 -4.02 17.14
CA ASP A 318 17.84 -5.47 17.33
C ASP A 318 17.05 -6.10 16.17
N ALA A 319 15.99 -5.43 15.71
CA ALA A 319 15.23 -5.84 14.54
C ALA A 319 16.10 -5.81 13.27
N MET A 320 16.91 -4.76 13.11
CA MET A 320 17.85 -4.65 11.99
C MET A 320 18.94 -5.72 12.04
N HIS A 321 19.44 -6.05 13.22
CA HIS A 321 20.44 -7.10 13.44
C HIS A 321 19.89 -8.47 13.04
N THR A 322 18.71 -8.83 13.56
CA THR A 322 17.97 -10.05 13.20
C THR A 322 17.74 -10.11 11.70
N ARG A 323 17.35 -8.98 11.11
CA ARG A 323 17.05 -8.90 9.69
C ARG A 323 18.29 -9.14 8.83
N LEU A 324 19.42 -8.50 9.14
CA LEU A 324 20.67 -8.70 8.41
C LEU A 324 21.17 -10.14 8.52
N THR A 325 21.04 -10.74 9.71
CA THR A 325 21.34 -12.17 9.91
C THR A 325 20.52 -13.03 8.95
N ASN A 326 19.22 -12.82 8.88
CA ASN A 326 18.33 -13.57 7.98
C ASN A 326 18.60 -13.30 6.49
N ALA A 327 18.96 -12.06 6.12
CA ALA A 327 19.25 -11.67 4.74
C ALA A 327 20.51 -12.35 4.18
N CYS A 328 21.44 -12.70 5.07
CA CYS A 328 22.73 -13.33 4.77
C CYS A 328 22.75 -14.83 5.10
N TRP A 329 21.69 -15.38 5.69
CA TRP A 329 21.66 -16.76 6.15
C TRP A 329 21.79 -17.77 5.00
N GLY A 330 22.55 -18.85 5.24
CA GLY A 330 22.78 -19.92 4.26
C GLY A 330 23.72 -19.55 3.11
N ILE A 331 24.37 -18.39 3.18
CA ILE A 331 25.35 -17.92 2.18
C ILE A 331 26.77 -18.17 2.73
N PRO A 332 27.57 -19.03 2.08
CA PRO A 332 28.90 -19.44 2.57
C PRO A 332 29.83 -18.27 2.91
N GLU A 333 29.76 -17.18 2.14
CA GLU A 333 30.56 -15.97 2.28
C GLU A 333 30.44 -15.32 3.67
N PHE A 334 29.29 -15.49 4.34
CA PHE A 334 29.01 -14.85 5.62
C PHE A 334 29.12 -15.79 6.81
N GLN A 335 29.44 -17.07 6.61
CA GLN A 335 29.43 -18.06 7.69
C GLN A 335 30.28 -17.63 8.89
N SER A 336 31.44 -17.00 8.65
CA SER A 336 32.33 -16.52 9.70
C SER A 336 31.73 -15.37 10.52
N ALA A 337 31.03 -14.43 9.86
CA ALA A 337 30.36 -13.32 10.53
C ALA A 337 29.08 -13.75 11.26
N LEU A 338 28.34 -14.72 10.73
CA LEU A 338 27.08 -15.20 11.32
C LEU A 338 27.28 -16.18 12.48
N SER A 339 28.46 -16.80 12.60
CA SER A 339 28.77 -17.73 13.70
C SER A 339 28.92 -17.02 15.06
N ALA A 340 29.35 -15.76 15.05
CA ALA A 340 29.53 -14.95 16.25
C ALA A 340 29.28 -13.46 15.92
N PRO A 341 28.02 -13.07 15.63
CA PRO A 341 27.71 -11.71 15.23
C PRO A 341 27.89 -10.74 16.40
N SER A 342 28.51 -9.60 16.14
CA SER A 342 28.63 -8.54 17.16
C SER A 342 27.25 -8.05 17.59
N PRO A 343 27.01 -7.77 18.88
CA PRO A 343 25.73 -7.18 19.34
C PRO A 343 25.56 -5.72 18.88
N HIS A 344 26.64 -5.06 18.46
CA HIS A 344 26.57 -3.69 17.96
C HIS A 344 26.40 -3.69 16.44
N LEU A 345 25.30 -3.09 15.97
CA LEU A 345 24.90 -3.09 14.56
C LEU A 345 26.01 -2.60 13.62
N SER A 346 26.69 -1.49 13.96
CA SER A 346 27.79 -0.93 13.16
C SER A 346 28.96 -1.90 13.02
N THR A 347 29.35 -2.57 14.10
CA THR A 347 30.41 -3.58 14.11
C THR A 347 29.97 -4.81 13.32
N PHE A 348 28.73 -5.26 13.47
CA PHE A 348 28.19 -6.41 12.73
C PHE A 348 28.17 -6.16 11.21
N ILE A 349 27.74 -4.97 10.76
CA ILE A 349 27.80 -4.57 9.34
C ILE A 349 29.23 -4.64 8.82
N ASN A 350 30.22 -4.17 9.60
CA ASN A 350 31.63 -4.28 9.21
C ASN A 350 32.11 -5.73 9.16
N GLN A 351 31.68 -6.59 10.10
CA GLN A 351 31.99 -8.03 10.05
C GLN A 351 31.46 -8.67 8.76
N LEU A 352 30.23 -8.37 8.35
CA LEU A 352 29.65 -8.87 7.09
C LEU A 352 30.48 -8.44 5.87
N LYS A 353 30.87 -7.16 5.80
CA LYS A 353 31.73 -6.63 4.72
C LYS A 353 33.09 -7.33 4.65
N MET A 354 33.71 -7.56 5.80
CA MET A 354 35.01 -8.23 5.87
C MET A 354 34.90 -9.71 5.52
N ALA A 355 33.86 -10.41 6.00
CA ALA A 355 33.64 -11.81 5.71
C ALA A 355 33.53 -12.08 4.20
N VAL A 356 32.71 -11.29 3.50
CA VAL A 356 32.55 -11.46 2.05
C VAL A 356 33.83 -11.10 1.28
N SER A 357 34.56 -10.07 1.69
CA SER A 357 35.82 -9.67 1.05
C SER A 357 36.88 -10.76 1.20
N ASN A 358 37.00 -11.34 2.40
CA ASN A 358 37.96 -12.40 2.70
C ASN A 358 37.62 -13.69 1.94
N TYR A 359 36.34 -14.06 1.87
CA TYR A 359 35.90 -15.24 1.12
C TYR A 359 36.27 -15.14 -0.36
N GLN A 360 36.15 -13.94 -0.95
CA GLN A 360 36.59 -13.72 -2.32
C GLN A 360 38.09 -13.86 -2.50
N ALA A 361 38.91 -13.28 -1.62
CA ALA A 361 40.37 -13.39 -1.69
C ALA A 361 40.81 -14.86 -1.69
N ILE A 362 40.26 -15.65 -0.76
CA ILE A 362 40.55 -17.08 -0.63
C ILE A 362 40.13 -17.87 -1.90
N ASN A 363 38.99 -17.54 -2.50
CA ASN A 363 38.49 -18.24 -3.69
C ASN A 363 39.15 -17.80 -5.00
N VAL A 364 39.73 -16.59 -5.06
CA VAL A 364 40.54 -16.15 -6.20
C VAL A 364 41.89 -16.84 -6.21
N ASP A 365 42.52 -17.02 -5.05
CA ASP A 365 43.80 -17.73 -4.91
C ASP A 365 43.69 -19.24 -5.18
N ASN A 366 42.49 -19.81 -5.10
CA ASN A 366 42.21 -21.22 -5.38
C ASN A 366 41.83 -21.52 -6.84
N LYS A 367 41.84 -20.54 -7.76
CA LYS A 367 41.66 -20.82 -9.19
C LYS A 367 42.97 -21.38 -9.78
N PRO A 368 43.00 -22.60 -10.34
CA PRO A 368 44.18 -23.11 -11.02
C PRO A 368 44.49 -22.20 -12.22
N ASN A 369 45.73 -21.73 -12.29
CA ASN A 369 46.27 -21.06 -13.47
C ASN A 369 46.15 -22.02 -14.66
N THR A 370 45.15 -21.82 -15.51
CA THR A 370 45.04 -22.47 -16.82
C THR A 370 45.98 -21.84 -17.83
#